data_AF-A0A2S6PUY2-F1
#
_entry.id   AF-A0A2S6PUY2-F1
#
_cell.length_a   1.000
_cell.length_b   1.000
_cell.length_c   1.000
_cell.angle_alpha   90.00
_cell.angle_beta   90.00
_cell.angle_gamma   90.00
#
_symmetry.space_group_name_H-M   'P 1'
#
loop_
_entity.id
_entity.type
_entity.pdbx_description
1 polymer ?
#
loop_
_entity_poly.entity_id
_entity_poly.type
_entity_poly.pdbx_seq_one_letter_code
_entity_poly.pdbx_strand_id
1 'polypeptide(L)'
;MVERPTLVVTADDLSRLADDLGEMQRHLDAQVRRMDAVVDRIESGWRGEAAESYRALHNGAAEDAVRIREILKVLEEAVRMGRDGFTEQELDVLRAMRSVQVDVDVAAEARELSEGTASLPHSRINDL
;
A
#
# COMPACT_ATOMS: atom_id res chain seq x y z
N MET A 1 -42.41 9.02 5.24
CA MET A 1 -41.39 10.08 5.36
C MET A 1 -40.10 9.37 5.73
N VAL A 2 -39.20 9.15 4.75
CA VAL A 2 -37.95 8.41 4.97
C VAL A 2 -36.94 9.42 5.50
N GLU A 3 -36.52 9.29 6.76
CA GLU A 3 -35.40 10.05 7.29
C GLU A 3 -34.18 9.78 6.41
N ARG A 4 -33.70 10.80 5.70
CA ARG A 4 -32.38 10.74 5.09
C ARG A 4 -31.38 10.89 6.22
N PRO A 5 -30.44 9.94 6.40
CA PRO A 5 -29.40 10.10 7.39
C PRO A 5 -28.60 11.34 7.01
N THR A 6 -28.72 12.38 7.82
CA THR A 6 -27.88 13.57 7.66
C THR A 6 -26.56 13.20 8.30
N LEU A 7 -25.63 12.68 7.50
CA LEU A 7 -24.25 12.51 7.92
C LEU A 7 -23.72 13.91 8.25
N VAL A 8 -23.67 14.25 9.54
CA VAL A 8 -23.04 15.49 10.03
C VAL A 8 -21.54 15.25 10.02
N VAL A 9 -20.94 15.28 8.84
CA VAL A 9 -19.49 15.20 8.66
C VAL A 9 -19.04 16.52 8.07
N THR A 10 -18.05 17.16 8.69
CA THR A 10 -17.51 18.44 8.19
C THR A 10 -16.49 18.20 7.08
N ALA A 11 -16.23 19.22 6.26
CA ALA A 11 -15.16 19.19 5.27
C ALA A 11 -13.78 18.93 5.90
N ASP A 12 -13.58 19.40 7.14
CA ASP A 12 -12.36 19.17 7.92
C ASP A 12 -12.23 17.71 8.34
N ASP A 13 -13.32 17.06 8.74
CA ASP A 13 -13.33 15.64 9.12
C ASP A 13 -13.00 14.74 7.91
N LEU A 14 -13.54 15.07 6.74
CA LEU A 14 -13.22 14.34 5.49
C LEU A 14 -11.77 14.57 5.05
N SER A 15 -11.25 15.80 5.22
CA SER A 15 -9.84 16.08 4.92
C SER A 15 -8.91 15.28 5.83
N ARG A 16 -9.21 15.20 7.14
CA ARG A 16 -8.45 14.36 8.07
C ARG A 16 -8.52 12.88 7.71
N LEU A 17 -9.72 12.38 7.37
CA LEU A 17 -9.87 10.98 6.97
C LEU A 17 -9.04 10.65 5.72
N ALA A 18 -9.03 11.53 4.72
CA ALA A 18 -8.17 11.36 3.54
C ALA A 18 -6.68 11.30 3.92
N ASP A 19 -6.24 12.18 4.81
CA ASP A 19 -4.85 12.20 5.27
C ASP A 19 -4.49 10.92 6.06
N ASP A 20 -5.40 10.43 6.90
CA ASP A 20 -5.25 9.17 7.65
C ASP A 20 -5.15 7.96 6.71
N LEU A 21 -5.96 7.93 5.63
CA LEU A 21 -5.88 6.89 4.61
C LEU A 21 -4.52 6.93 3.88
N GLY A 22 -4.00 8.13 3.59
CA GLY A 22 -2.66 8.31 3.04
C GLY A 22 -1.55 7.87 4.00
N GLU A 23 -1.73 8.09 5.31
CA GLU A 23 -0.80 7.61 6.34
C GLU A 23 -0.78 6.08 6.43
N MET A 24 -1.94 5.44 6.38
CA MET A 24 -2.04 3.98 6.36
C MET A 24 -1.34 3.35 5.15
N GLN A 25 -1.43 3.98 3.97
CA GLN A 25 -0.68 3.54 2.79
C GLN A 25 0.84 3.52 3.05
N ARG A 26 1.39 4.63 3.59
CA ARG A 26 2.82 4.73 3.93
C ARG A 26 3.21 3.73 5.03
N HIS A 27 2.32 3.50 5.99
CA HIS A 27 2.55 2.54 7.06
C HIS A 27 2.67 1.11 6.53
N LEU A 28 1.78 0.71 5.60
CA LEU A 28 1.83 -0.61 4.97
C LEU A 28 3.15 -0.80 4.20
N ASP A 29 3.58 0.19 3.41
CA ASP A 29 4.86 0.13 2.68
C ASP A 29 6.05 -0.04 3.65
N ALA A 30 6.05 0.68 4.76
CA ALA A 30 7.10 0.59 5.77
C ALA A 30 7.13 -0.78 6.45
N GLN A 31 5.96 -1.38 6.69
CA GLN A 31 5.85 -2.69 7.34
C GLN A 31 6.35 -3.83 6.44
N VAL A 32 6.07 -3.77 5.13
CA VAL A 32 6.62 -4.73 4.15
C VAL A 32 8.15 -4.66 4.17
N ARG A 33 8.73 -3.47 3.95
CA ARG A 33 10.19 -3.26 3.95
C ARG A 33 10.86 -3.67 5.25
N ARG A 34 10.20 -3.44 6.39
CA ARG A 34 10.71 -3.87 7.70
C ARG A 34 10.75 -5.39 7.80
N MET A 35 9.73 -6.07 7.28
CA MET A 35 9.68 -7.53 7.27
C MET A 35 10.75 -8.11 6.35
N ASP A 36 11.03 -7.49 5.19
CA ASP A 36 12.18 -7.85 4.33
C ASP A 36 13.52 -7.75 5.06
N ALA A 37 13.78 -6.63 5.74
CA ALA A 37 15.02 -6.43 6.49
C ALA A 37 15.20 -7.42 7.67
N VAL A 38 14.11 -8.03 8.12
CA VAL A 38 14.14 -9.13 9.10
C VAL A 38 14.47 -10.45 8.40
N VAL A 39 13.87 -10.73 7.24
CA VAL A 39 14.18 -11.89 6.40
C VAL A 39 15.67 -11.91 6.05
N ASP A 40 16.18 -10.85 5.43
CA ASP A 40 17.59 -10.75 5.00
C ASP A 40 18.58 -11.05 6.14
N ARG A 41 18.24 -10.63 7.36
CA ARG A 41 19.04 -10.86 8.56
C ARG A 41 18.98 -12.31 9.03
N ILE A 42 17.81 -12.93 9.01
CA ILE A 42 17.58 -14.30 9.50
C ILE A 42 18.12 -15.33 8.51
N GLU A 43 18.03 -15.07 7.21
CA GLU A 43 18.53 -15.97 6.16
C GLU A 43 20.04 -16.19 6.17
N SER A 44 20.79 -15.25 6.78
CA SER A 44 22.21 -15.47 7.05
C SER A 44 22.47 -16.71 7.93
N GLY A 45 21.49 -17.11 8.75
CA GLY A 45 21.56 -18.24 9.68
C GLY A 45 20.67 -19.43 9.34
N TRP A 46 19.60 -19.25 8.56
CA TRP A 46 18.69 -20.32 8.14
C TRP A 46 18.78 -20.52 6.62
N ARG A 47 19.62 -21.46 6.17
CA ARG A 47 19.61 -21.94 4.78
C ARG A 47 18.84 -23.27 4.71
N GLY A 48 17.75 -23.32 3.94
CA GLY A 48 16.97 -24.54 3.70
C GLY A 48 15.48 -24.29 3.44
N GLU A 49 14.70 -25.36 3.44
CA GLU A 49 13.25 -25.39 3.15
C GLU A 49 12.42 -24.39 4.00
N ALA A 50 12.83 -24.16 5.25
CA ALA A 50 12.18 -23.17 6.12
C ALA A 50 12.34 -21.73 5.62
N ALA A 51 13.49 -21.37 5.05
CA ALA A 51 13.73 -20.03 4.50
C ALA A 51 12.90 -19.80 3.23
N GLU A 52 12.83 -20.80 2.35
CA GLU A 52 12.01 -20.75 1.14
C GLU A 52 10.52 -20.62 1.48
N SER A 53 10.03 -21.42 2.44
CA SER A 53 8.65 -21.34 2.91
C SER A 53 8.32 -19.97 3.51
N TYR A 54 9.26 -19.37 4.25
CA TYR A 54 9.08 -18.05 4.83
C TYR A 54 9.09 -16.95 3.76
N ARG A 55 9.99 -17.01 2.76
CA ARG A 55 9.97 -16.07 1.62
C ARG A 55 8.64 -16.11 0.88
N ALA A 56 8.10 -17.30 0.64
CA ALA A 56 6.79 -17.45 -0.02
C ALA A 56 5.68 -16.79 0.79
N LEU A 57 5.67 -16.97 2.12
CA LEU A 57 4.71 -16.30 3.01
C LEU A 57 4.89 -14.77 3.01
N HIS A 58 6.13 -14.29 3.04
CA HIS A 58 6.44 -12.87 2.99
C HIS A 58 5.93 -12.25 1.68
N ASN A 59 6.22 -12.86 0.53
CA ASN A 59 5.76 -12.38 -0.77
C ASN A 59 4.24 -12.28 -0.83
N GLY A 60 3.52 -13.28 -0.32
CA GLY A 60 2.05 -13.23 -0.23
C GLY A 60 1.56 -12.08 0.67
N ALA A 61 2.22 -11.83 1.80
CA ALA A 61 1.88 -10.71 2.67
C ALA A 61 2.19 -9.34 2.03
N ALA A 62 3.27 -9.23 1.25
CA ALA A 62 3.60 -8.04 0.49
C ALA A 62 2.55 -7.76 -0.60
N GLU A 63 2.11 -8.79 -1.34
CA GLU A 63 1.02 -8.69 -2.31
C GLU A 63 -0.31 -8.24 -1.67
N ASP A 64 -0.65 -8.78 -0.49
CA ASP A 64 -1.83 -8.35 0.24
C ASP A 64 -1.73 -6.89 0.70
N ALA A 65 -0.56 -6.46 1.17
CA ALA A 65 -0.32 -5.08 1.56
C ALA A 65 -0.47 -4.11 0.37
N VAL A 66 0.06 -4.48 -0.80
CA VAL A 66 -0.14 -3.74 -2.06
C VAL A 66 -1.62 -3.64 -2.40
N ARG A 67 -2.35 -4.76 -2.36
CA ARG A 67 -3.79 -4.77 -2.68
C ARG A 67 -4.57 -3.85 -1.76
N ILE A 68 -4.29 -3.89 -0.45
CA ILE A 68 -4.91 -2.99 0.54
C ILE A 68 -4.55 -1.53 0.24
N ARG A 69 -3.28 -1.23 -0.03
CA ARG A 69 -2.81 0.11 -0.36
C ARG A 69 -3.55 0.69 -1.57
N GLU A 70 -3.72 -0.09 -2.64
CA GLU A 70 -4.45 0.39 -3.81
C GLU A 70 -5.91 0.69 -3.49
N ILE A 71 -6.55 -0.09 -2.61
CA ILE A 71 -7.92 0.18 -2.15
C ILE A 71 -7.94 1.49 -1.36
N LEU A 72 -6.97 1.68 -0.46
CA LEU A 72 -6.85 2.91 0.33
C LEU A 72 -6.63 4.15 -0.54
N LYS A 73 -5.87 4.06 -1.63
CA LYS A 73 -5.70 5.17 -2.59
C LYS A 73 -7.02 5.60 -3.22
N VAL A 74 -7.83 4.64 -3.67
CA VAL A 74 -9.14 4.94 -4.26
C VAL A 74 -10.10 5.51 -3.23
N LEU A 75 -10.06 5.00 -1.99
CA LEU A 75 -10.87 5.53 -0.89
C LEU A 75 -10.43 6.94 -0.49
N GLU A 76 -9.12 7.21 -0.41
CA GLU A 76 -8.59 8.54 -0.13
C GLU A 76 -9.11 9.55 -1.15
N GLU A 77 -8.97 9.23 -2.44
CA GLU A 77 -9.39 10.12 -3.51
C GLU A 77 -10.91 10.33 -3.51
N ALA A 78 -11.69 9.27 -3.27
CA ALA A 78 -13.14 9.38 -3.10
C ALA A 78 -13.53 10.28 -1.92
N VAL A 79 -12.80 10.21 -0.80
CA VAL A 79 -13.03 11.07 0.36
C VAL A 79 -12.63 12.52 0.05
N ARG A 80 -11.52 12.75 -0.68
CA ARG A 80 -11.09 14.10 -1.11
C ARG A 80 -12.11 14.76 -2.03
N MET A 81 -12.62 14.04 -3.03
CA MET A 81 -13.69 14.54 -3.92
C MET A 81 -15.02 14.69 -3.18
N GLY A 82 -15.33 13.78 -2.25
CA GLY A 82 -16.55 13.84 -1.44
C GLY A 82 -16.60 15.01 -0.45
N ARG A 83 -15.49 15.73 -0.23
CA ARG A 83 -15.39 16.85 0.72
C ARG A 83 -16.39 17.97 0.41
N ASP A 84 -16.49 18.36 -0.87
CA ASP A 84 -17.32 19.48 -1.31
C ASP A 84 -18.66 19.03 -1.93
N GLY A 85 -18.93 17.71 -1.91
CA GLY A 85 -20.07 17.05 -2.52
C GLY A 85 -19.78 16.59 -3.96
N PHE A 86 -20.14 15.35 -4.29
CA PHE A 86 -19.81 14.75 -5.59
C PHE A 86 -20.54 15.42 -6.77
N THR A 87 -19.77 15.76 -7.79
CA THR A 87 -20.20 16.12 -9.15
C THR A 87 -20.20 14.88 -10.07
N GLU A 88 -20.90 14.95 -11.21
CA GLU A 88 -20.88 13.85 -12.20
C GLU A 88 -19.46 13.57 -12.73
N GLN A 89 -18.65 14.62 -12.90
CA GLN A 89 -17.28 14.51 -13.37
C GLN A 89 -16.39 13.76 -12.38
N GLU A 90 -16.54 14.01 -11.07
CA GLU A 90 -15.79 13.31 -10.03
C GLU A 90 -16.17 11.83 -9.92
N LEU A 91 -17.44 11.49 -10.15
CA LEU A 91 -17.88 10.09 -10.22
C LEU A 91 -17.25 9.34 -11.40
N ASP A 92 -17.08 10.00 -12.55
CA ASP A 92 -16.40 9.41 -13.70
C ASP A 92 -14.90 9.23 -13.45
N VAL A 93 -14.25 10.19 -12.78
CA VAL A 93 -12.86 10.07 -12.32
C VAL A 93 -12.70 8.87 -11.39
N LEU A 94 -13.60 8.68 -10.42
CA LEU A 94 -13.57 7.51 -9.53
C LEU A 94 -13.70 6.18 -10.26
N ARG A 95 -14.59 6.11 -11.25
CA ARG A 95 -14.75 4.90 -12.07
C ARG A 95 -13.48 4.60 -12.86
N ALA A 96 -12.86 5.63 -13.44
CA ALA A 96 -11.60 5.49 -14.17
C ALA A 96 -10.47 5.00 -13.24
N MET A 97 -10.34 5.58 -12.05
CA MET A 97 -9.32 5.17 -11.07
C MET A 97 -9.52 3.75 -10.57
N ARG A 98 -10.77 3.35 -10.31
CA ARG A 98 -11.09 1.95 -9.97
C ARG A 98 -10.72 0.99 -11.10
N SER A 99 -10.91 1.38 -12.36
CA SER A 99 -10.49 0.55 -13.51
C SER A 99 -8.97 0.39 -13.54
N VAL A 100 -8.21 1.49 -13.39
CA VAL A 100 -6.74 1.45 -13.36
C VAL A 100 -6.23 0.58 -12.20
N GLN A 101 -6.87 0.65 -11.03
CA GLN A 101 -6.54 -0.22 -9.89
C GLN A 101 -6.68 -1.71 -10.23
N VAL A 102 -7.71 -2.11 -10.97
CA VAL A 102 -7.93 -3.52 -11.35
C VAL A 102 -6.81 -4.03 -12.24
N ASP A 103 -6.14 -3.14 -12.98
CA ASP A 103 -5.06 -3.47 -13.91
C ASP A 103 -3.66 -3.47 -13.26
N VAL A 104 -3.51 -3.13 -11.98
CA VAL A 104 -2.21 -3.12 -11.29
C VAL A 104 -1.67 -4.54 -11.14
N ASP A 105 -0.43 -4.77 -11.59
CA ASP A 105 0.31 -6.01 -11.32
C ASP A 105 0.80 -6.02 -9.87
N VAL A 106 -0.05 -6.55 -8.99
CA VAL A 106 0.19 -6.66 -7.55
C VAL A 106 1.50 -7.39 -7.24
N ALA A 107 1.84 -8.43 -8.02
CA ALA A 107 3.03 -9.23 -7.78
C ALA A 107 4.31 -8.48 -8.19
N ALA A 108 4.26 -7.67 -9.25
CA ALA A 108 5.37 -6.81 -9.65
C ALA A 108 5.62 -5.70 -8.63
N GLU A 109 4.56 -5.02 -8.19
CA GLU A 109 4.62 -3.98 -7.16
C GLU A 109 5.14 -4.50 -5.82
N ALA A 110 4.66 -5.68 -5.39
CA ALA A 110 5.15 -6.32 -4.17
C ALA A 110 6.64 -6.63 -4.26
N ARG A 111 7.10 -7.16 -5.40
CA ARG A 111 8.53 -7.39 -5.64
C ARG A 111 9.35 -6.09 -5.58
N GLU A 112 8.89 -5.01 -6.21
CA GLU A 112 9.61 -3.73 -6.16
C GLU A 112 9.74 -3.19 -4.73
N LEU A 113 8.68 -3.30 -3.94
CA LEU A 113 8.69 -2.86 -2.54
C LEU A 113 9.66 -3.67 -1.69
N SER A 114 9.75 -4.97 -1.95
CA SER A 114 10.64 -5.89 -1.24
C SER A 114 12.10 -5.82 -1.71
N GLU A 115 12.34 -5.64 -3.01
CA GLU A 115 13.68 -5.55 -3.61
C GLU A 115 14.33 -4.17 -3.41
N GLY A 116 13.55 -3.14 -3.07
CA GLY A 116 14.03 -1.77 -2.83
C GLY A 116 15.08 -1.63 -1.71
N THR A 117 15.31 -2.67 -0.90
CA THR A 117 16.39 -2.74 0.12
C THR A 117 17.70 -3.32 -0.42
N ALA A 118 17.67 -4.09 -1.52
CA ALA A 118 18.83 -4.80 -2.07
C ALA A 118 19.75 -3.92 -2.93
N SER A 119 19.33 -2.70 -3.28
CA SER A 119 20.11 -1.75 -4.08
C SER A 119 20.85 -0.70 -3.22
N LEU A 120 21.50 -1.15 -2.14
CA LEU A 120 22.60 -0.38 -1.53
C LEU A 120 23.91 -0.94 -2.09
N PRO A 121 24.71 -0.14 -2.82
CA PRO A 121 25.97 -0.61 -3.38
C PRO A 121 26.89 -1.04 -2.23
N HIS A 122 27.15 -2.34 -2.12
CA HIS A 122 28.21 -2.84 -1.25
C HIS A 122 29.52 -2.18 -1.68
N SER A 123 30.03 -1.29 -0.83
CA SER A 123 31.28 -0.57 -1.07
C SER A 123 32.42 -1.58 -1.22
N ARG A 124 33.15 -1.50 -2.34
CA ARG A 124 34.36 -2.30 -2.64
C ARG A 124 35.58 -1.85 -1.82
N ILE A 125 35.41 -1.69 -0.52
CA ILE A 125 36.49 -1.27 0.40
C ILE A 125 37.18 -2.47 1.07
N ASN A 126 36.70 -3.69 0.86
CA ASN A 126 37.25 -4.89 1.49
C ASN A 126 38.20 -5.73 0.61
N ASP A 127 38.70 -5.18 -0.51
CA ASP A 127 39.69 -5.81 -1.39
C ASP A 127 41.07 -5.10 -1.32
N LEU A 128 41.57 -4.83 -0.11
CA LEU A 128 42.97 -4.46 0.14
C LEU A 128 43.54 -5.23 1.33
#